data_AF-A0A2N3AHK9-F1
#
_entry.id   AF-A0A2N3AHK9-F1
#
_cell.length_a   1.000
_cell.length_b   1.000
_cell.length_c   1.000
_cell.angle_alpha   90.00
_cell.angle_beta   90.00
_cell.angle_gamma   90.00
#
_symmetry.space_group_name_H-M   'P 1'
#
loop_
_entity.id
_entity.type
_entity.pdbx_description
1 polymer ?
#
loop_
_entity_poly.entity_id
_entity_poly.type
_entity_poly.pdbx_seq_one_letter_code
_entity_poly.pdbx_strand_id
1 'polypeptide(L)'
;MKKSKTMAKIMISGYYGFNNTGDEAILKSMVGAFKEKIPQIKITVLSHNPLQTSRTYQVKAINRLHLISIICCLRNVNLFISGGGGLLQDSTGKGWSILYYLGLILAAKIVKAPVMIYAQGIGPVNKQINKKL
;
A
#
# COMPACT_ATOMS: atom_id res chain seq x y z
N MET A 1 -35.02 3.01 4.90
CA MET A 1 -33.97 2.42 5.76
C MET A 1 -32.60 2.97 5.36
N LYS A 2 -31.95 3.80 6.18
CA LYS A 2 -30.58 4.25 5.92
C LYS A 2 -29.67 3.03 6.01
N LYS A 3 -29.01 2.63 4.91
CA LYS A 3 -27.96 1.60 4.95
C LYS A 3 -26.97 2.01 6.04
N SER A 4 -26.80 1.17 7.07
CA SER A 4 -25.70 1.31 8.01
C SER A 4 -24.42 1.44 7.18
N LYS A 5 -23.72 2.57 7.33
CA LYS A 5 -22.53 2.89 6.54
C LYS A 5 -21.46 1.89 6.98
N THR A 6 -21.29 0.79 6.25
CA THR A 6 -20.28 -0.22 6.52
C THR A 6 -18.93 0.48 6.67
N MET A 7 -18.25 0.28 7.79
CA MET A 7 -16.98 0.95 8.05
C MET A 7 -15.99 0.64 6.92
N ALA A 8 -15.51 1.68 6.24
CA ALA A 8 -14.58 1.53 5.12
C ALA A 8 -13.25 0.95 5.62
N LYS A 9 -12.79 -0.11 4.98
CA LYS A 9 -11.51 -0.78 5.26
C LYS A 9 -10.60 -0.63 4.06
N ILE A 10 -9.43 -0.05 4.25
CA ILE A 10 -8.44 0.09 3.18
C ILE A 10 -7.11 -0.54 3.58
N MET A 11 -6.40 -1.07 2.60
CA MET A 11 -5.01 -1.49 2.76
C MET A 11 -4.11 -0.67 1.83
N ILE A 12 -2.99 -0.18 2.34
CA ILE A 12 -2.05 0.68 1.61
C ILE A 12 -0.70 -0.02 1.53
N SER A 13 -0.14 -0.14 0.32
CA SER A 13 1.25 -0.55 0.12
C SER A 13 2.11 0.62 -0.35
N GLY A 14 3.38 0.63 0.05
CA GLY A 14 4.38 1.57 -0.43
C GLY A 14 5.75 1.29 0.19
N TYR A 15 6.72 2.18 -0.02
CA TYR A 15 8.05 2.09 0.58
C TYR A 15 8.06 2.68 2.00
N TYR A 16 7.19 2.17 2.87
CA TYR A 16 6.98 2.69 4.21
C TYR A 16 7.67 1.85 5.29
N GLY A 17 8.03 2.48 6.40
CA GLY A 17 8.79 1.88 7.50
C GLY A 17 10.29 1.77 7.22
N PHE A 18 10.79 2.44 6.18
CA PHE A 18 12.22 2.54 5.86
C PHE A 18 12.85 3.86 6.32
N ASN A 19 12.08 4.71 7.01
CA ASN A 19 12.49 6.06 7.42
C ASN A 19 12.88 6.98 6.24
N ASN A 20 12.37 6.71 5.04
CA ASN A 20 12.50 7.63 3.91
C ASN A 20 11.54 8.81 4.13
N THR A 21 12.08 10.00 4.36
CA THR A 21 11.25 11.18 4.72
C THR A 21 10.18 11.50 3.67
N GLY A 22 10.47 11.30 2.38
CA GLY A 22 9.52 11.53 1.29
C GLY A 22 8.35 10.53 1.34
N ASP A 23 8.65 9.23 1.40
CA ASP A 23 7.62 8.18 1.43
C ASP A 23 6.79 8.25 2.73
N GLU A 24 7.44 8.52 3.87
CA GLU A 24 6.77 8.73 5.16
C GLU A 24 5.83 9.95 5.11
N ALA A 25 6.22 11.04 4.43
CA ALA A 25 5.37 12.21 4.24
C ALA A 25 4.15 11.90 3.33
N ILE A 26 4.33 11.10 2.27
CA ILE A 26 3.24 10.61 1.42
C ILE A 26 2.24 9.81 2.25
N LEU A 27 2.74 8.85 3.06
CA LEU A 27 1.88 8.05 3.93
C LEU A 27 1.13 8.92 4.94
N LYS A 28 1.82 9.85 5.60
CA LYS A 28 1.22 10.78 6.56
C LYS A 28 0.05 11.56 5.95
N SER A 29 0.28 12.12 4.76
CA SER A 29 -0.70 12.95 4.05
C SER A 29 -1.92 12.12 3.64
N MET A 30 -1.69 10.91 3.12
CA MET A 30 -2.76 9.99 2.73
C MET A 30 -3.61 9.54 3.92
N VAL A 31 -2.97 9.11 5.01
CA VAL A 31 -3.66 8.70 6.25
C VAL A 31 -4.47 9.86 6.83
N GLY A 32 -3.90 11.06 6.89
CA GLY A 32 -4.57 12.27 7.36
C GLY A 32 -5.83 12.57 6.56
N ALA A 33 -5.70 12.66 5.24
CA ALA A 33 -6.81 12.97 4.34
C ALA A 33 -7.95 11.94 4.43
N PHE A 34 -7.63 10.64 4.58
CA PHE A 34 -8.66 9.61 4.75
C PHE A 34 -9.37 9.71 6.10
N LYS A 35 -8.62 9.91 7.20
CA LYS A 35 -9.21 10.04 8.54
C LYS A 35 -10.07 11.29 8.66
N GLU A 36 -9.67 12.39 8.02
CA GLU A 36 -10.44 13.64 7.99
C GLU A 36 -11.78 13.45 7.25
N LYS A 37 -11.77 12.84 6.05
CA LYS A 37 -12.98 12.65 5.24
C LYS A 37 -13.87 11.49 5.71
N ILE A 38 -13.27 10.47 6.32
CA ILE A 38 -13.96 9.26 6.78
C ILE A 38 -13.48 8.92 8.20
N PRO A 39 -14.06 9.53 9.25
CA PRO A 39 -13.56 9.40 10.63
C PRO A 39 -13.45 7.97 11.16
N GLN A 40 -14.29 7.05 10.68
CA GLN A 40 -14.32 5.65 11.12
C GLN A 40 -13.58 4.68 10.18
N ILE A 41 -12.75 5.20 9.26
CA ILE A 41 -11.99 4.37 8.33
C ILE A 41 -10.99 3.48 9.06
N LYS A 42 -10.93 2.20 8.69
CA LYS A 42 -9.88 1.28 9.13
C LYS A 42 -8.79 1.22 8.07
N ILE A 43 -7.59 1.66 8.43
CA ILE A 43 -6.42 1.68 7.54
C ILE A 43 -5.44 0.61 8.00
N THR A 44 -5.03 -0.27 7.07
CA THR A 44 -3.92 -1.19 7.26
C THR A 44 -2.77 -0.83 6.33
N VAL A 45 -1.56 -0.65 6.85
CA VAL A 45 -0.37 -0.28 6.06
C VAL A 45 0.59 -1.46 5.98
N LEU A 46 1.06 -1.77 4.78
CA LEU A 46 2.20 -2.67 4.58
C LEU A 46 3.48 -1.89 4.87
N SER A 47 4.24 -2.32 5.88
CA SER A 47 5.44 -1.61 6.34
C SER A 47 6.62 -2.56 6.54
N HIS A 48 7.83 -2.05 6.36
CA HIS A 48 9.06 -2.72 6.77
C HIS A 48 9.22 -2.76 8.30
N ASN A 49 8.78 -1.72 9.01
CA ASN A 49 8.75 -1.64 10.47
C ASN A 49 7.31 -1.37 10.96
N PRO A 50 6.46 -2.41 11.09
CA PRO A 50 5.06 -2.25 11.45
C PRO A 50 4.85 -1.59 12.82
N LEU A 51 5.70 -1.88 13.80
CA LEU A 51 5.56 -1.29 15.15
C LEU A 51 5.73 0.22 15.11
N GLN A 52 6.77 0.70 14.42
CA GLN A 52 7.02 2.13 14.25
C GLN A 52 5.91 2.79 13.43
N THR A 53 5.56 2.25 12.27
CA THR A 53 4.50 2.81 11.40
C THR A 53 3.15 2.89 12.12
N SER A 54 2.79 1.85 12.89
CA SER A 54 1.56 1.82 13.68
C SER A 54 1.51 2.95 14.70
N ARG A 55 2.60 3.16 15.46
CA ARG A 55 2.71 4.22 16.45
C ARG A 55 2.66 5.62 15.82
N THR A 56 3.43 5.84 14.76
CA THR A 56 3.57 7.17 14.13
C THR A 56 2.28 7.64 13.47
N TYR A 57 1.57 6.77 12.75
CA TYR A 57 0.38 7.15 11.98
C TYR A 57 -0.94 6.78 12.65
N GLN A 58 -0.88 6.08 13.79
CA GLN A 58 -2.03 5.58 14.53
C GLN A 58 -2.94 4.72 13.63
N VAL A 59 -2.34 3.75 12.93
CA VAL A 59 -3.01 2.84 11.99
C VAL A 59 -2.61 1.41 12.28
N LYS A 60 -3.37 0.43 11.78
CA LYS A 60 -2.87 -0.95 11.77
C LYS A 60 -1.72 -1.04 10.78
N ALA A 61 -0.63 -1.71 11.14
CA ALA A 61 0.45 -2.01 10.22
C ALA A 61 0.82 -3.49 10.28
N ILE A 62 1.18 -4.07 9.15
CA ILE A 62 1.64 -5.46 9.04
C ILE A 62 2.93 -5.52 8.22
N ASN A 63 3.73 -6.57 8.44
CA ASN A 63 4.98 -6.75 7.72
C ASN A 63 4.69 -6.93 6.22
N ARG A 64 5.32 -6.09 5.40
CA ARG A 64 5.14 -6.05 3.94
C ARG A 64 5.59 -7.31 3.19
N LEU A 65 6.31 -8.22 3.84
CA LEU A 65 6.74 -9.51 3.29
C LEU A 65 5.92 -10.69 3.83
N HIS A 66 5.03 -10.48 4.80
CA HIS A 66 4.27 -11.55 5.42
C HIS A 66 3.02 -11.90 4.59
N LEU A 67 3.21 -12.71 3.54
CA LEU A 67 2.22 -13.02 2.51
C LEU A 67 0.88 -13.51 3.05
N ILE A 68 0.88 -14.39 4.05
CA ILE A 68 -0.36 -14.93 4.64
C ILE A 68 -1.20 -13.79 5.24
N SER A 69 -0.59 -12.90 6.01
CA SER A 69 -1.31 -11.75 6.59
C SER A 69 -1.79 -10.77 5.53
N ILE A 70 -1.01 -10.57 4.46
CA ILE A 70 -1.37 -9.70 3.35
C ILE A 70 -2.62 -10.23 2.66
N ILE A 71 -2.63 -11.52 2.28
CA ILE A 71 -3.77 -12.15 1.59
C ILE A 71 -5.01 -12.15 2.50
N CYS A 72 -4.86 -12.54 3.77
CA CYS A 72 -5.97 -12.51 4.74
C CYS A 72 -6.55 -11.09 4.92
N CYS A 73 -5.70 -10.07 4.90
CA CYS A 73 -6.13 -8.68 4.98
C CYS A 73 -6.85 -8.23 3.69
N LEU A 74 -6.27 -8.53 2.52
CA LEU A 74 -6.83 -8.18 1.21
C LEU A 74 -8.25 -8.73 1.02
N ARG A 75 -8.54 -9.95 1.50
CA ARG A 75 -9.88 -10.55 1.44
C ARG A 75 -10.96 -9.76 2.19
N ASN A 76 -10.55 -8.87 3.09
CA ASN A 76 -11.44 -8.14 3.99
C ASN A 76 -11.43 -6.62 3.78
N VAL A 77 -10.74 -6.11 2.75
CA VAL A 77 -10.72 -4.67 2.44
C VAL A 77 -11.74 -4.30 1.37
N ASN A 78 -12.21 -3.06 1.44
CA ASN A 78 -13.03 -2.45 0.39
C ASN A 78 -12.17 -1.85 -0.73
N LEU A 79 -10.91 -1.52 -0.43
CA LEU A 79 -9.96 -0.95 -1.38
C LEU A 79 -8.53 -1.30 -0.99
N PHE A 80 -7.75 -1.79 -1.95
CA PHE A 80 -6.30 -1.85 -1.90
C PHE A 80 -5.72 -0.66 -2.66
N ILE A 81 -4.83 0.08 -2.02
CA ILE A 81 -4.15 1.23 -2.60
C ILE A 81 -2.67 0.89 -2.74
N SER A 82 -2.19 0.81 -3.98
CA SER A 82 -0.76 0.94 -4.26
C SER A 82 -0.43 2.43 -4.16
N GLY A 83 0.12 2.83 -3.01
CA GLY A 83 0.46 4.21 -2.68
C GLY A 83 1.57 4.76 -3.56
N GLY A 84 1.78 6.07 -3.49
CA GLY A 84 2.63 6.80 -4.42
C GLY A 84 4.14 6.72 -4.16
N GLY A 85 4.90 7.48 -4.94
CA GLY A 85 6.37 7.49 -4.94
C GLY A 85 6.97 6.76 -6.15
N GLY A 86 8.28 6.54 -6.15
CA GLY A 86 9.03 5.86 -7.22
C GLY A 86 9.06 4.33 -7.05
N LEU A 87 7.91 3.70 -6.79
CA LEU A 87 7.85 2.26 -6.49
C LEU A 87 8.07 1.37 -7.73
N LEU A 88 7.68 1.84 -8.91
CA LEU A 88 7.81 1.12 -10.18
C LEU A 88 9.06 1.57 -10.95
N GLN A 89 10.24 1.27 -10.39
CA GLN A 89 11.53 1.63 -10.98
C GLN A 89 12.59 0.56 -10.72
N ASP A 90 13.65 0.57 -11.53
CA ASP A 90 14.76 -0.37 -11.41
C ASP A 90 15.85 0.03 -10.42
N SER A 91 15.87 1.30 -10.02
CA SER A 91 16.90 1.87 -9.13
C SER A 91 16.80 1.37 -7.69
N THR A 92 15.64 0.89 -7.26
CA THR A 92 15.39 0.45 -5.87
C THR A 92 15.30 -1.08 -5.79
N GLY A 93 15.81 -1.66 -4.71
CA GLY A 93 15.64 -3.09 -4.42
C GLY A 93 16.26 -4.02 -5.47
N LYS A 94 17.39 -3.62 -6.08
CA LYS A 94 18.07 -4.38 -7.16
C LYS A 94 17.17 -4.67 -8.37
N GLY A 95 16.12 -3.86 -8.60
CA GLY A 95 15.15 -4.04 -9.69
C GLY A 95 14.02 -5.03 -9.41
N TRP A 96 13.89 -5.54 -8.17
CA TRP A 96 12.77 -6.40 -7.74
C TRP A 96 11.54 -5.62 -7.30
N SER A 97 11.65 -4.28 -7.18
CA SER A 97 10.57 -3.41 -6.73
C SER A 97 9.32 -3.56 -7.59
N ILE A 98 9.48 -3.52 -8.92
CA ILE A 98 8.38 -3.67 -9.88
C ILE A 98 7.65 -5.01 -9.67
N LEU A 99 8.40 -6.12 -9.62
CA LEU A 99 7.81 -7.44 -9.43
C LEU A 99 7.05 -7.54 -8.10
N TYR A 100 7.60 -6.98 -7.03
CA TYR A 100 6.96 -6.98 -5.72
C TYR A 100 5.62 -6.23 -5.73
N TYR A 101 5.59 -4.98 -6.22
CA TYR A 101 4.37 -4.18 -6.20
C TYR A 101 3.33 -4.66 -7.21
N LEU A 102 3.74 -5.11 -8.40
CA LEU A 102 2.83 -5.77 -9.35
C LEU A 102 2.29 -7.09 -8.77
N GLY A 103 3.11 -7.85 -8.04
CA GLY A 103 2.67 -9.05 -7.33
C GLY A 103 1.60 -8.77 -6.27
N LEU A 104 1.72 -7.67 -5.52
CA LEU A 104 0.68 -7.24 -4.57
C LEU A 104 -0.62 -6.85 -5.28
N ILE A 105 -0.53 -6.11 -6.38
CA ILE A 105 -1.69 -5.74 -7.21
C ILE A 105 -2.36 -7.00 -7.76
N LEU A 106 -1.58 -7.95 -8.27
CA LEU A 106 -2.08 -9.23 -8.78
C LEU A 106 -2.76 -10.03 -7.66
N ALA A 107 -2.15 -10.12 -6.47
CA ALA A 107 -2.74 -10.80 -5.32
C ALA A 107 -4.10 -10.17 -4.92
N ALA A 108 -4.19 -8.83 -4.92
CA ALA A 108 -5.43 -8.12 -4.66
C ALA A 108 -6.50 -8.45 -5.72
N LYS A 109 -6.13 -8.48 -7.01
CA LYS A 109 -7.04 -8.86 -8.10
C LYS A 109 -7.51 -10.31 -7.98
N ILE A 110 -6.64 -11.25 -7.62
CA ILE A 110 -6.98 -12.67 -7.44
C ILE A 110 -8.06 -12.84 -6.36
N VAL A 111 -7.93 -12.12 -5.24
CA VAL A 111 -8.94 -12.14 -4.17
C VAL A 111 -10.12 -11.18 -4.40
N LYS A 112 -10.21 -10.58 -5.59
CA LYS A 112 -11.26 -9.64 -6.02
C LYS A 112 -11.37 -8.39 -5.15
N ALA A 113 -10.27 -7.97 -4.51
CA ALA A 113 -10.22 -6.68 -3.83
C ALA A 113 -10.12 -5.55 -4.88
N PRO A 114 -10.95 -4.49 -4.81
CA PRO A 114 -10.79 -3.32 -5.65
C PRO A 114 -9.40 -2.71 -5.48
N VAL A 115 -8.75 -2.31 -6.58
CA VAL A 115 -7.39 -1.78 -6.58
C VAL A 115 -7.36 -0.36 -7.11
N MET A 116 -6.63 0.52 -6.43
CA MET A 116 -6.28 1.86 -6.90
C MET A 116 -4.76 2.02 -6.88
N ILE A 117 -4.20 2.57 -7.95
CA ILE A 117 -2.81 3.03 -8.00
C ILE A 117 -2.87 4.55 -7.82
N TYR A 118 -2.15 5.10 -6.84
CA TYR A 118 -2.27 6.50 -6.46
C TYR A 118 -0.91 7.21 -6.47
N ALA A 119 -0.82 8.35 -7.17
CA ALA A 119 0.37 9.23 -7.19
C ALA A 119 1.71 8.50 -7.42
N GLN A 120 1.69 7.52 -8.33
CA GLN A 120 2.80 6.63 -8.61
C GLN A 120 3.71 7.21 -9.70
N GLY A 121 4.98 7.40 -9.37
CA GLY A 121 6.03 7.60 -10.37
C GLY A 121 6.46 6.27 -10.98
N ILE A 122 6.74 6.29 -12.29
CA ILE A 122 7.27 5.15 -13.04
C ILE A 122 8.63 5.53 -13.61
N GLY A 123 9.62 4.66 -13.41
CA GLY A 123 10.93 4.75 -14.06
C GLY A 123 12.08 5.27 -13.16
N PRO A 124 13.34 5.10 -13.61
CA PRO A 124 13.72 4.47 -14.87
C PRO A 124 13.49 2.95 -14.86
N VAL A 125 12.98 2.41 -15.98
CA VAL A 125 12.80 0.98 -16.24
C VAL A 125 13.77 0.58 -17.35
N ASN A 126 14.95 0.12 -16.97
CA ASN A 126 16.06 -0.18 -17.85
C ASN A 126 16.17 -1.69 -18.16
N LYS A 127 15.77 -2.56 -17.22
CA LYS A 127 15.83 -4.01 -17.36
C LYS A 127 14.79 -4.51 -18.36
N GLN A 128 15.24 -5.29 -19.35
CA GLN A 128 14.38 -5.87 -20.39
C GLN A 128 13.19 -6.65 -19.82
N ILE A 129 13.38 -7.39 -18.73
CA ILE A 129 12.28 -8.16 -18.10
C ILE A 129 11.21 -7.25 -17.50
N ASN A 130 11.62 -6.13 -16.89
CA ASN A 130 10.71 -5.19 -16.24
C ASN A 130 9.95 -4.32 -17.24
N LYS A 131 10.48 -4.14 -18.46
CA LYS A 131 9.77 -3.49 -19.58
C LYS A 131 8.61 -4.33 -20.12
N LYS A 132 8.61 -5.64 -19.87
CA LYS A 132 7.60 -6.59 -20.38
C LYS A 132 6.51 -6.95 -19.36
N LEU A 133 6.65 -6.49 -18.11
CA LEU A 133 5.68 -6.66 -17.03
C LEU A 133 4.64 -5.54 -17.05
#